data_AF-A0A259RJF8-F1
#
_entry.id   AF-A0A259RJF8-F1
#
_cell.length_a   1.000
_cell.length_b   1.000
_cell.length_c   1.000
_cell.angle_alpha   90.00
_cell.angle_beta   90.00
_cell.angle_gamma   90.00
#
_symmetry.space_group_name_H-M   'P 1'
#
loop_
_entity.id
_entity.type
_entity.pdbx_description
1 polymer ?
#
loop_
_entity_poly.entity_id
_entity_poly.type
_entity_poly.pdbx_seq_one_letter_code
_entity_poly.pdbx_strand_id
1 'polypeptide(L)'
;RVEPGEWLRVEKLEGEEGSAVTLDRVLMIADGDAIKVGAPALAGASVTAEIIGQGRGKKVDIIKFRRRKHHRKHQGHRQAYTEIKITSING
;
A
#
# COMPACT_ATOMS: atom_id res chain seq x y z
N ARG A 1 3.55 -4.70 -8.08
CA ARG A 1 4.88 -5.31 -8.31
C ARG A 1 5.87 -4.51 -7.51
N VAL A 2 6.87 -5.16 -6.92
CA VAL A 2 7.91 -4.51 -6.14
C VAL A 2 9.24 -5.22 -6.39
N GLU A 3 10.34 -4.50 -6.22
CA GLU A 3 11.71 -5.02 -6.25
C GLU A 3 12.45 -4.70 -4.95
N PRO A 4 13.47 -5.50 -4.55
CA PRO A 4 14.26 -5.19 -3.36
C PRO A 4 14.89 -3.79 -3.45
N GLY A 5 14.73 -3.00 -2.39
CA GLY A 5 15.22 -1.62 -2.33
C GLY A 5 14.23 -0.56 -2.85
N GLU A 6 13.11 -0.96 -3.45
CA GLU A 6 12.05 -0.05 -3.91
C GLU A 6 11.18 0.46 -2.76
N TRP A 7 10.67 1.69 -2.90
CA TRP A 7 9.82 2.33 -1.90
C TRP A 7 8.44 2.54 -2.50
N LEU A 8 7.40 2.24 -1.74
CA LEU A 8 6.03 2.40 -2.19
C LEU A 8 5.12 2.91 -1.07
N ARG A 9 4.02 3.55 -1.48
CA ARG A 9 2.95 3.98 -0.59
C ARG A 9 1.81 3.00 -0.65
N VAL A 10 1.42 2.50 0.51
CA VAL A 10 0.31 1.56 0.69
C VAL A 10 -0.73 2.15 1.62
N GLU A 11 -1.87 1.47 1.75
CA GLU A 11 -2.86 1.80 2.77
C GLU A 11 -2.25 1.81 4.17
N LYS A 12 -2.91 2.49 5.10
CA LYS A 12 -2.39 2.64 6.46
C LYS A 12 -2.14 1.28 7.10
N LEU A 13 -0.90 1.06 7.52
CA LEU A 13 -0.46 -0.09 8.32
C LEU A 13 -0.25 0.34 9.77
N GLU A 14 -0.43 -0.60 10.70
CA GLU A 14 -0.08 -0.40 12.11
C GLU A 14 1.43 -0.56 12.30
N GLY A 15 2.02 0.24 13.18
CA GLY A 15 3.47 0.28 13.42
C GLY A 15 4.04 1.70 13.37
N GLU A 16 5.26 1.85 13.87
CA GLU A 16 6.00 3.11 13.87
C GLU A 16 7.05 3.14 12.75
N GLU A 17 7.61 4.31 12.47
CA GLU A 17 8.75 4.46 11.57
C GLU A 17 9.93 3.58 12.04
N GLY A 18 10.55 2.84 11.13
CA GLY A 18 11.58 1.83 11.41
C GLY A 18 11.04 0.44 11.76
N SER A 19 9.72 0.26 11.91
CA SER A 19 9.15 -1.07 12.17
C SER A 19 9.20 -1.95 10.93
N ALA A 20 9.54 -3.23 11.11
CA ALA A 20 9.48 -4.23 10.05
C ALA A 20 8.02 -4.70 9.82
N VAL A 21 7.65 -4.88 8.56
CA VAL A 21 6.37 -5.41 8.11
C VAL A 21 6.63 -6.60 7.19
N THR A 22 6.02 -7.74 7.51
CA THR A 22 6.09 -8.94 6.67
C THR A 22 4.79 -9.10 5.90
N LEU A 23 4.89 -9.26 4.58
CA LEU A 23 3.79 -9.52 3.68
C LEU A 23 3.81 -11.01 3.27
N ASP A 24 3.05 -11.82 3.99
CA ASP A 24 3.07 -13.29 3.84
C ASP A 24 2.27 -13.80 2.64
N ARG A 25 1.41 -12.96 2.05
CA ARG A 25 0.55 -13.35 0.95
C ARG A 25 1.12 -12.90 -0.39
N VAL A 26 2.11 -13.65 -0.87
CA VAL A 26 2.73 -13.42 -2.17
C VAL A 26 2.00 -14.19 -3.26
N LEU A 27 1.62 -13.50 -4.34
CA LEU A 27 0.86 -14.09 -5.44
C LEU A 27 1.76 -14.67 -6.54
N MET A 28 2.93 -14.07 -6.75
CA MET A 28 3.85 -14.41 -7.83
C MET A 28 5.26 -13.94 -7.49
N ILE A 29 6.25 -14.73 -7.85
CA ILE A 29 7.68 -14.38 -7.80
C ILE A 29 8.28 -14.68 -9.16
N ALA A 30 9.06 -13.74 -9.69
CA ALA A 30 9.80 -13.90 -10.92
C ALA A 30 11.28 -13.58 -10.64
N ASP A 31 12.14 -14.56 -10.88
CA ASP A 31 13.61 -14.43 -10.82
C ASP A 31 14.19 -14.84 -12.17
N GLY A 32 14.42 -13.85 -13.05
CA GLY A 32 14.79 -14.09 -14.44
C GLY A 32 13.76 -14.96 -15.17
N ASP A 33 14.20 -16.13 -15.64
CA ASP A 33 13.36 -17.11 -16.34
C ASP A 33 12.54 -18.01 -15.40
N ALA A 34 12.85 -18.00 -14.09
CA ALA A 34 12.13 -18.79 -13.10
C ALA A 34 10.91 -18.01 -12.59
N ILE A 35 9.72 -18.41 -13.05
CA ILE A 35 8.44 -17.81 -12.66
C ILE A 35 7.65 -18.78 -11.79
N LYS A 36 7.41 -18.41 -10.53
CA LYS A 36 6.51 -19.09 -9.60
C LYS A 36 5.19 -18.33 -9.53
N VAL A 37 4.08 -18.99 -9.87
CA VAL A 37 2.73 -18.40 -9.81
C VAL A 37 1.90 -19.13 -8.77
N GLY A 38 1.33 -18.39 -7.82
CA GLY A 38 0.43 -18.91 -6.80
C GLY A 38 -1.02 -18.97 -7.28
N ALA A 39 -1.74 -20.01 -6.85
CA ALA A 39 -3.18 -20.15 -7.04
C ALA A 39 -3.80 -20.75 -5.77
N PRO A 40 -4.14 -19.96 -4.73
CA PRO A 40 -4.34 -18.50 -4.69
C PRO A 40 -3.15 -17.66 -4.19
N ALA A 41 -2.12 -18.27 -3.62
CA ALA A 41 -0.88 -17.62 -3.16
C ALA A 41 0.26 -18.66 -3.16
N LEU A 42 1.52 -18.20 -3.16
CA LEU A 42 2.69 -19.06 -3.03
C LEU A 42 2.91 -19.41 -1.55
N ALA A 43 2.90 -20.70 -1.23
CA ALA A 43 3.16 -21.16 0.13
C ALA A 43 4.64 -20.96 0.50
N GLY A 44 4.90 -20.34 1.66
CA GLY A 44 6.25 -20.10 2.18
C GLY A 44 6.97 -18.87 1.60
N ALA A 45 6.35 -18.18 0.64
CA ALA A 45 6.87 -16.92 0.11
C ALA A 45 6.48 -15.74 1.01
N SER A 46 7.41 -14.83 1.28
CA SER A 46 7.17 -13.63 2.07
C SER A 46 7.98 -12.44 1.56
N VAL A 47 7.44 -11.24 1.68
CA VAL A 47 8.16 -10.00 1.40
C VAL A 47 8.37 -9.24 2.71
N THR A 48 9.62 -8.96 3.04
CA THR A 48 9.96 -8.13 4.20
C THR A 48 10.10 -6.68 3.76
N ALA A 49 9.49 -5.78 4.50
CA ALA A 49 9.57 -4.35 4.29
C ALA A 49 9.80 -3.61 5.60
N GLU A 50 10.26 -2.37 5.51
CA GLU A 50 10.44 -1.45 6.64
C GLU A 50 9.55 -0.22 6.44
N ILE A 51 8.90 0.25 7.49
CA ILE A 51 8.11 1.49 7.46
C ILE A 51 9.08 2.68 7.46
N ILE A 52 9.12 3.42 6.36
CA ILE A 52 9.88 4.69 6.27
C ILE A 52 9.09 5.83 6.89
N GLY A 53 7.76 5.77 6.90
CA GLY A 53 6.97 6.82 7.53
C GLY A 53 5.49 6.71 7.24
N GLN A 54 4.73 7.58 7.89
CA GLN A 54 3.28 7.64 7.76
C GLN A 54 2.80 9.06 7.50
N GLY A 55 1.78 9.18 6.65
CA GLY A 55 1.33 10.49 6.20
C GLY A 55 -0.12 10.54 5.78
N ARG A 56 -0.53 11.74 5.35
CA ARG A 56 -1.84 11.98 4.76
C ARG A 56 -1.66 12.54 3.36
N GLY A 57 -2.33 11.94 2.40
CA GLY A 57 -2.29 12.33 1.01
C GLY A 57 -2.80 13.75 0.75
N LYS A 58 -2.77 14.14 -0.52
CA LYS A 58 -3.35 15.42 -0.97
C LYS A 58 -4.84 15.46 -0.62
N LYS A 59 -5.32 16.65 -0.28
CA LYS A 59 -6.73 16.86 0.04
C LYS A 59 -7.58 16.69 -1.21
N VAL A 60 -8.62 15.88 -1.09
CA VAL A 60 -9.69 15.76 -2.09
C VAL A 60 -10.88 16.56 -1.58
N ASP A 61 -11.33 17.53 -2.37
CA ASP A 61 -12.51 18.33 -2.06
C ASP A 61 -13.76 17.68 -2.69
N ILE A 62 -14.77 17.46 -1.86
CA ILE A 62 -16.02 16.80 -2.20
C ILE A 62 -17.13 17.84 -2.09
N ILE A 63 -17.73 18.19 -3.22
CA ILE A 63 -18.83 19.15 -3.29
C ILE A 63 -20.09 18.42 -3.72
N LYS A 64 -21.14 18.51 -2.90
CA LYS A 64 -22.48 17.98 -3.22
C LYS A 64 -23.46 19.14 -3.36
N PHE A 65 -24.03 19.33 -4.54
CA PHE A 65 -24.98 20.41 -4.82
C PHE A 65 -26.25 19.86 -5.46
N ARG A 66 -27.42 20.33 -5.01
CA ARG A 66 -28.70 19.98 -5.62
C ARG A 66 -29.43 21.27 -6.04
N ARG A 67 -29.49 21.50 -7.36
CA ARG A 67 -30.10 22.70 -7.93
C ARG A 67 -31.57 22.86 -7.49
N ARG A 68 -32.00 24.09 -7.23
CA ARG A 68 -33.40 24.46 -6.88
C ARG A 68 -33.96 23.74 -5.64
N LYS A 69 -33.09 23.14 -4.81
CA LYS A 69 -33.47 22.45 -3.57
C LYS A 69 -32.78 23.02 -2.34
N HIS A 70 -32.25 24.25 -2.43
CA HIS A 70 -31.55 24.94 -1.35
C HIS A 70 -30.54 24.02 -0.62
N HIS A 71 -29.79 23.21 -1.38
CA HIS A 71 -28.88 22.22 -0.84
C HIS A 71 -27.51 22.30 -1.49
N ARG A 72 -26.50 22.60 -0.68
CA ARG A 72 -25.07 22.61 -1.03
C ARG A 72 -24.27 22.16 0.19
N LYS A 73 -23.35 21.21 0.01
CA LYS A 73 -22.42 20.70 1.04
C LYS A 73 -21.02 20.62 0.47
N HIS A 74 -20.02 20.88 1.31
CA HIS A 74 -18.60 20.73 1.03
C HIS A 74 -17.97 19.84 2.10
N GLN A 75 -17.02 19.00 1.72
CA GLN A 75 -16.26 18.14 2.62
C GLN A 75 -14.84 17.94 2.07
N GLY A 76 -13.84 17.95 2.94
CA GLY A 76 -12.48 17.54 2.58
C GLY A 76 -12.21 16.10 3.00
N HIS A 77 -11.47 15.36 2.19
CA HIS A 77 -10.90 14.06 2.56
C HIS A 77 -9.39 14.07 2.37
N ARG A 78 -8.64 13.45 3.28
CA ARG A 78 -7.20 13.17 3.12
C ARG A 78 -6.95 11.75 3.58
N GLN A 79 -6.72 10.85 2.63
CA GLN A 79 -6.43 9.44 2.88
C GLN A 79 -5.10 9.30 3.62
N ALA A 80 -5.07 8.49 4.68
CA ALA A 80 -3.84 8.12 5.34
C ALA A 80 -3.09 7.06 4.52
N TYR A 81 -1.77 7.11 4.53
CA TYR A 81 -0.93 6.12 3.86
C TYR A 81 0.30 5.81 4.71
N THR A 82 0.87 4.63 4.48
CA THR A 82 2.18 4.24 5.03
C THR A 82 3.16 4.09 3.87
N GLU A 83 4.33 4.68 4.01
CA GLU A 83 5.44 4.53 3.05
C GLU A 83 6.35 3.42 3.56
N ILE A 84 6.56 2.41 2.72
CA ILE A 84 7.35 1.22 3.05
C ILE A 84 8.49 1.06 2.05
N LYS A 85 9.63 0.54 2.53
CA LYS A 85 10.77 0.12 1.72
C LYS A 85 10.86 -1.39 1.72
N ILE A 86 10.95 -2.00 0.55
CA ILE A 86 11.16 -3.45 0.47
C ILE A 86 12.61 -3.77 0.81
N THR A 87 12.83 -4.62 1.82
CA THR A 87 14.16 -5.03 2.26
C THR A 87 14.56 -6.37 1.65
N SER A 88 13.67 -7.35 1.63
CA SER A 88 13.93 -8.66 1.04
C SER A 88 12.67 -9.34 0.50
N ILE A 89 12.86 -10.22 -0.48
CA ILE A 89 11.84 -11.09 -1.04
C ILE A 89 12.31 -12.52 -0.82
N ASN A 90 11.58 -13.30 -0.03
CA ASN A 90 11.79 -14.72 0.19
C ASN A 90 10.76 -15.49 -0.64
N GLY A 91 11.19 -16.51 -1.39
CA GLY A 91 10.35 -17.19 -2.38
C GLY A 91 10.58 -18.67 -2.54
#